data_AF-A0AAN7TZ17-F1
#
_entry.id   AF-A0AAN7TZ17-F1
#
_cell.length_a   1.000
_cell.length_b   1.000
_cell.length_c   1.000
_cell.angle_alpha   90.00
_cell.angle_beta   90.00
_cell.angle_gamma   90.00
#
_symmetry.space_group_name_H-M   'P 1'
#
loop_
_entity.id
_entity.type
_entity.pdbx_description
1 polymer ?
#
loop_
_entity_poly.entity_id
_entity_poly.type
_entity_poly.pdbx_seq_one_letter_code
_entity_poly.pdbx_strand_id
1 'polypeptide(L)'
;MKIIICLLLFVLIQFNNGQSLPDNGILYQSFLNWMDNYQITYQQNEIQKKFDNWKTNLLQIVELNNCNYFPEVLYTNNIESNPGQNTPKFELNKYSGLKETEFQEKYCGADPTMELPSKKSGLSGGAIAGIVIGVVAGVCILGAAGFLIYTKKKDGNLNSFKLKVFPKKGH
;
A
#
# COMPACT_ATOMS: atom_id res chain seq x y z
N MET A 1 -0.75 -12.26 28.23
CA MET A 1 -1.98 -12.62 27.47
C MET A 1 -2.66 -11.40 26.82
N LYS A 2 -3.00 -10.34 27.58
CA LYS A 2 -3.68 -9.14 27.01
C LYS A 2 -2.92 -8.43 25.87
N ILE A 3 -1.59 -8.32 25.96
CA ILE A 3 -0.74 -7.72 24.90
C ILE A 3 -0.71 -8.56 23.61
N ILE A 4 -0.73 -9.90 23.74
CA ILE A 4 -0.76 -10.82 22.60
C ILE A 4 -2.11 -10.71 21.87
N ILE A 5 -3.21 -10.55 22.62
CA ILE A 5 -4.55 -10.33 22.06
C ILE A 5 -4.62 -8.97 21.33
N CYS A 6 -4.02 -7.91 21.86
CA CYS A 6 -3.98 -6.62 21.17
C CYS A 6 -3.12 -6.64 19.90
N LEU A 7 -1.99 -7.37 19.89
CA LEU A 7 -1.17 -7.55 18.69
C LEU A 7 -1.88 -8.38 17.62
N LEU A 8 -2.58 -9.45 18.01
CA LEU A 8 -3.40 -10.24 17.10
C LEU A 8 -4.56 -9.42 16.52
N LEU A 9 -5.24 -8.61 17.33
CA LEU A 9 -6.27 -7.69 16.85
C LEU A 9 -5.70 -6.64 15.89
N PHE A 10 -4.51 -6.09 16.18
CA PHE A 10 -3.85 -5.13 15.30
C PHE A 10 -3.48 -5.76 13.95
N VAL A 11 -3.00 -7.01 13.93
CA VAL A 11 -2.69 -7.76 12.71
C VAL A 11 -3.95 -8.09 11.92
N LEU A 12 -5.04 -8.49 12.59
CA LEU A 12 -6.31 -8.81 11.94
C LEU A 12 -7.00 -7.58 11.33
N ILE A 13 -6.81 -6.39 11.90
CA ILE A 13 -7.32 -5.14 11.33
C ILE A 13 -6.60 -4.77 10.01
N GLN A 14 -5.34 -5.18 9.81
CA GLN A 14 -4.61 -4.95 8.55
C GLN A 14 -5.08 -5.86 7.41
N PHE A 15 -5.75 -6.98 7.71
CA PHE A 15 -6.15 -7.97 6.69
C PHE A 15 -7.48 -7.66 5.99
N ASN A 16 -8.34 -6.80 6.56
CA ASN A 16 -9.71 -6.66 6.08
C ASN A 16 -9.91 -5.68 4.90
N ASN A 17 -8.89 -4.93 4.48
CA ASN A 17 -9.07 -3.88 3.46
C ASN A 17 -8.10 -3.93 2.26
N GLY A 18 -7.34 -5.01 2.07
CA GLY A 18 -6.41 -5.12 0.96
C GLY A 18 -6.89 -6.11 -0.10
N GLN A 19 -7.57 -5.65 -1.16
CA GLN A 19 -7.40 -6.37 -2.43
C GLN A 19 -5.93 -6.24 -2.80
N SER A 20 -5.14 -7.26 -2.49
CA SER A 20 -3.73 -7.30 -2.86
C SER A 20 -3.62 -7.11 -4.37
N LEU A 21 -2.69 -6.26 -4.80
CA LEU A 21 -2.40 -6.07 -6.21
C LEU A 21 -2.23 -7.45 -6.89
N PRO A 22 -2.86 -7.70 -8.05
CA PRO A 22 -2.67 -8.94 -8.78
C PRO A 22 -1.19 -9.22 -9.03
N ASP A 23 -0.83 -10.50 -9.06
CA ASP A 23 0.54 -10.91 -9.38
C ASP A 23 1.00 -10.39 -10.74
N ASN A 24 2.30 -10.17 -10.89
CA ASN A 24 2.89 -9.66 -12.13
C ASN A 24 2.56 -10.55 -13.35
N GLY A 25 2.43 -11.87 -13.18
CA GLY A 25 2.02 -12.76 -14.26
C GLY A 25 0.62 -12.46 -14.77
N ILE A 26 -0.33 -12.19 -13.88
CA ILE A 26 -1.71 -11.83 -14.21
C ILE A 26 -1.75 -10.45 -14.89
N LEU A 27 -0.97 -9.49 -14.37
CA LEU A 27 -0.85 -8.17 -14.99
C LEU A 27 -0.22 -8.26 -16.38
N TYR A 28 0.79 -9.10 -16.57
CA TYR A 28 1.43 -9.28 -17.87
C TYR A 28 0.47 -9.92 -18.89
N GLN A 29 -0.30 -10.94 -18.49
CA GLN A 29 -1.33 -11.51 -19.37
C GLN A 29 -2.40 -10.46 -19.73
N SER A 30 -2.80 -9.62 -18.79
CA SER A 30 -3.75 -8.52 -19.03
C SER A 30 -3.18 -7.49 -20.01
N PHE A 31 -1.88 -7.20 -19.92
CA PHE A 31 -1.17 -6.36 -20.88
C PHE A 31 -1.15 -6.96 -22.29
N LEU A 32 -0.92 -8.27 -22.43
CA LEU A 32 -0.99 -8.95 -23.74
C LEU A 32 -2.39 -8.88 -24.33
N ASN A 33 -3.44 -9.09 -23.52
CA ASN A 33 -4.82 -8.95 -23.98
C ASN A 33 -5.16 -7.51 -24.40
N TRP A 34 -4.64 -6.52 -23.66
CA TRP A 34 -4.77 -5.11 -24.01
C TRP A 34 -4.05 -4.79 -25.34
N MET A 35 -2.84 -5.32 -25.55
CA MET A 35 -2.12 -5.17 -26.82
C MET A 35 -2.92 -5.75 -27.99
N ASP A 36 -3.48 -6.95 -27.83
CA ASP A 36 -4.29 -7.61 -28.85
C ASP A 36 -5.55 -6.81 -29.17
N ASN A 37 -6.28 -6.36 -28.14
CA ASN A 37 -7.50 -5.54 -28.31
C ASN A 37 -7.25 -4.23 -29.07
N TYR A 38 -6.10 -3.60 -28.90
CA TYR A 38 -5.72 -2.36 -29.60
C TYR A 38 -4.84 -2.59 -30.83
N GLN A 39 -4.58 -3.85 -31.21
CA GLN A 39 -3.71 -4.23 -32.33
C GLN A 39 -2.31 -3.59 -32.25
N ILE A 40 -1.76 -3.50 -31.04
CA ILE A 40 -0.45 -2.92 -30.75
C ILE A 40 0.60 -4.01 -30.80
N THR A 41 1.69 -3.76 -31.53
CA THR A 41 2.86 -4.63 -31.58
C THR A 41 4.11 -3.87 -31.15
N TYR A 42 4.91 -4.47 -30.26
CA TYR A 42 6.21 -3.93 -29.83
C TYR A 42 7.34 -4.87 -30.24
N GLN A 43 8.56 -4.33 -30.33
CA GLN A 43 9.75 -5.18 -30.50
C GLN A 43 10.01 -5.97 -29.20
N GLN A 44 10.61 -7.15 -29.34
CA GLN A 44 10.86 -8.06 -28.21
C GLN A 44 11.72 -7.43 -27.10
N ASN A 45 12.63 -6.52 -27.46
CA ASN A 45 13.47 -5.77 -26.51
C ASN A 45 12.73 -4.60 -25.83
N GLU A 46 11.57 -4.18 -26.32
CA GLU A 46 10.78 -3.07 -25.78
C GLU A 46 9.59 -3.52 -24.95
N ILE A 47 9.12 -4.76 -25.14
CA ILE A 47 7.88 -5.26 -24.56
C ILE A 47 7.84 -5.13 -23.04
N GLN A 48 8.96 -5.42 -22.35
CA GLN A 48 9.05 -5.31 -20.90
C GLN A 48 8.95 -3.85 -20.43
N LYS A 49 9.64 -2.93 -21.11
CA LYS A 49 9.57 -1.50 -20.81
C LYS A 49 8.16 -0.95 -21.03
N LYS A 50 7.48 -1.40 -22.09
CA LYS A 50 6.09 -1.01 -22.39
C LYS A 50 5.11 -1.60 -21.39
N PHE A 51 5.34 -2.83 -20.92
CA PHE A 51 4.59 -3.41 -19.81
C PHE A 51 4.75 -2.59 -18.52
N ASP A 52 5.98 -2.17 -18.17
CA ASP A 52 6.21 -1.38 -16.96
C ASP A 52 5.51 -0.01 -17.02
N ASN A 53 5.52 0.64 -18.19
CA ASN A 53 4.76 1.86 -18.43
C ASN A 53 3.25 1.63 -18.30
N TRP A 54 2.73 0.58 -18.96
CA TRP A 54 1.33 0.21 -18.93
C TRP A 54 0.85 -0.09 -17.50
N LYS A 55 1.64 -0.85 -16.75
CA LYS A 55 1.38 -1.15 -15.35
C LYS A 55 1.34 0.13 -14.51
N THR A 56 2.30 1.03 -14.71
CA THR A 56 2.32 2.32 -14.00
C THR A 56 1.05 3.13 -14.27
N ASN A 57 0.63 3.23 -15.54
CA ASN A 57 -0.58 3.94 -15.93
C ASN A 57 -1.86 3.27 -15.39
N LEU A 58 -1.93 1.93 -15.40
CA LEU A 58 -3.02 1.17 -14.79
C LEU A 58 -3.18 1.49 -13.30
N LEU A 59 -2.07 1.50 -12.55
CA LEU A 59 -2.11 1.81 -11.11
C LEU A 59 -2.55 3.25 -10.85
N GLN A 60 -2.08 4.20 -11.66
CA GLN A 60 -2.51 5.59 -11.57
C GLN A 60 -4.01 5.75 -11.87
N ILE A 61 -4.53 5.04 -12.87
CA ILE A 61 -5.96 5.03 -13.19
C ILE A 61 -6.77 4.51 -12.00
N VAL A 62 -6.34 3.40 -11.38
CA VAL A 62 -7.00 2.84 -10.20
C VAL A 62 -6.99 3.85 -9.05
N GLU A 63 -5.85 4.48 -8.78
CA GLU A 63 -5.72 5.50 -7.72
C GLU A 63 -6.63 6.71 -7.98
N LEU A 64 -6.63 7.26 -9.20
CA LEU A 64 -7.47 8.39 -9.58
C LEU A 64 -8.97 8.06 -9.48
N ASN A 65 -9.36 6.86 -9.92
CA ASN A 65 -10.75 6.41 -9.83
C ASN A 65 -11.19 6.16 -8.39
N ASN A 66 -10.29 5.69 -7.52
CA ASN A 66 -10.57 5.54 -6.09
C ASN A 66 -10.76 6.89 -5.40
N CYS A 67 -9.98 7.92 -5.78
CA CYS A 67 -10.17 9.29 -5.29
C CYS A 67 -11.47 9.92 -5.79
N ASN A 68 -11.96 9.49 -6.95
CA ASN A 68 -13.20 9.95 -7.58
C ASN A 68 -14.42 9.07 -7.21
N TYR A 69 -14.37 8.35 -6.09
CA TYR A 69 -15.46 7.47 -5.68
C TYR A 69 -16.68 8.28 -5.21
N PHE A 70 -17.65 8.43 -6.12
CA PHE A 70 -19.01 8.80 -5.79
C PHE A 70 -19.90 7.57 -5.92
N PRO A 71 -20.83 7.34 -4.97
CA PRO A 71 -21.82 6.28 -5.10
C PRO A 71 -22.61 6.49 -6.40
N GLU A 72 -22.69 5.44 -7.20
CA GLU A 72 -23.40 5.47 -8.50
C GLU A 72 -24.90 5.68 -8.31
N VAL A 73 -25.48 5.21 -7.21
CA VAL A 73 -26.89 5.50 -6.90
C VAL A 73 -27.01 5.82 -5.41
N LEU A 74 -27.61 6.95 -5.10
CA LEU A 74 -28.03 7.34 -3.77
C LEU A 74 -29.54 7.41 -3.72
N TYR A 75 -30.12 6.66 -2.78
CA TYR A 75 -31.53 6.78 -2.44
C TYR A 75 -31.67 7.65 -1.19
N THR A 76 -32.27 8.83 -1.36
CA THR A 76 -32.60 9.75 -0.28
C THR A 76 -34.08 10.08 -0.35
N ASN A 77 -34.85 9.75 0.70
CA ASN A 77 -36.29 10.02 0.77
C ASN A 77 -37.09 9.52 -0.46
N ASN A 78 -36.79 8.31 -0.96
CA ASN A 78 -37.38 7.73 -2.18
C ASN A 78 -37.07 8.50 -3.49
N ILE A 79 -36.10 9.41 -3.46
CA ILE A 79 -35.56 10.06 -4.66
C ILE A 79 -34.23 9.39 -4.98
N GLU A 80 -34.13 8.88 -6.20
CA GLU A 80 -32.89 8.37 -6.77
C GLU A 80 -32.06 9.56 -7.28
N SER A 81 -30.84 9.69 -6.78
CA SER A 81 -29.85 10.62 -7.32
C SER A 81 -28.58 9.86 -7.71
N ASN A 82 -28.04 10.18 -8.88
CA ASN A 82 -26.81 9.57 -9.39
C ASN A 82 -25.71 10.65 -9.46
N PRO A 83 -25.10 11.00 -8.32
CA PRO A 83 -24.08 12.04 -8.28
C PRO A 83 -22.82 11.65 -9.07
N GLY A 84 -22.62 10.36 -9.34
CA GLY A 84 -21.48 9.84 -10.08
C GLY A 84 -21.57 9.93 -11.61
N GLN A 85 -22.73 10.23 -12.22
CA GLN A 85 -22.87 10.23 -13.70
C GLN A 85 -21.92 11.19 -14.40
N ASN A 86 -21.62 12.32 -13.75
CA ASN A 86 -20.78 13.37 -14.34
C ASN A 86 -19.35 13.33 -13.82
N THR A 87 -18.98 12.32 -13.03
CA THR A 87 -17.61 12.19 -12.53
C THR A 87 -16.75 11.51 -13.60
N PRO A 88 -15.68 12.17 -14.10
CA PRO A 88 -14.78 11.54 -15.04
C PRO A 88 -14.15 10.27 -14.43
N LYS A 89 -14.25 9.16 -15.16
CA LYS A 89 -13.53 7.92 -14.86
C LYS A 89 -12.41 7.76 -15.87
N PHE A 90 -11.23 7.42 -15.39
CA PHE A 90 -10.09 7.11 -16.24
C PHE A 90 -10.13 5.62 -16.62
N GLU A 91 -9.68 5.30 -17.83
CA GLU A 91 -9.65 3.93 -18.35
C GLU A 91 -8.39 3.70 -19.19
N LEU A 92 -8.03 2.42 -19.34
CA LEU A 92 -6.95 2.02 -20.24
C LEU A 92 -7.37 2.25 -21.69
N ASN A 93 -6.49 2.88 -22.46
CA ASN A 93 -6.70 3.18 -23.88
C ASN A 93 -5.45 2.78 -24.69
N LYS A 94 -5.46 3.02 -26.01
CA LYS A 94 -4.33 2.68 -26.90
C LYS A 94 -3.00 3.38 -26.54
N TYR A 95 -3.03 4.41 -25.72
CA TYR A 95 -1.84 5.15 -25.28
C TYR A 95 -1.32 4.70 -23.92
N SER A 96 -1.99 3.76 -23.25
CA SER A 96 -1.61 3.33 -21.91
C SER A 96 -0.22 2.68 -21.85
N GLY A 97 0.36 2.22 -22.96
CA GLY A 97 1.76 1.74 -22.99
C GLY A 97 2.83 2.85 -23.07
N LEU A 98 2.43 4.11 -23.21
CA LEU A 98 3.34 5.26 -23.37
C LEU A 98 3.61 5.95 -22.03
N LYS A 99 4.81 6.52 -21.89
CA LYS A 99 5.05 7.51 -20.83
C LYS A 99 4.37 8.82 -21.20
N GLU A 100 4.01 9.62 -20.20
CA GLU A 100 3.42 10.95 -20.40
C GLU A 100 4.27 11.82 -21.33
N THR A 101 5.59 11.84 -21.15
CA THR A 101 6.51 12.59 -22.01
C THR A 101 6.51 12.09 -23.46
N GLU A 102 6.50 10.78 -23.66
CA GLU A 102 6.44 10.15 -24.99
C GLU A 102 5.10 10.46 -25.68
N PHE A 103 4.01 10.46 -24.93
CA PHE A 103 2.69 10.83 -25.43
C PHE A 103 2.64 12.31 -25.84
N GLN A 104 3.17 13.21 -24.99
CA GLN A 104 3.20 14.65 -25.25
C GLN A 104 4.03 15.00 -26.47
N GLU A 105 5.24 14.44 -26.58
CA GLU A 105 6.14 14.64 -27.72
C GLU A 105 5.49 14.19 -29.03
N LYS A 106 4.79 13.04 -29.01
CA LYS A 106 4.21 12.46 -30.23
C LYS A 106 2.87 13.04 -30.64
N TYR A 107 2.01 13.42 -29.67
CA TYR A 107 0.61 13.74 -29.93
C TYR A 107 0.16 15.14 -29.52
N CYS A 108 0.88 15.81 -28.62
CA CYS A 108 0.46 17.13 -28.15
C CYS A 108 1.11 18.28 -28.92
N GLY A 109 2.04 18.00 -29.84
CA GLY A 109 2.77 19.03 -30.59
C GLY A 109 3.49 20.02 -29.67
N ALA A 110 3.81 19.59 -28.45
CA ALA A 110 4.41 20.45 -27.45
C ALA A 110 5.80 20.87 -27.93
N ASP A 111 6.01 22.18 -28.02
CA ASP A 111 7.34 22.75 -28.22
C ASP A 111 8.23 22.27 -27.06
N PRO A 112 9.35 21.57 -27.32
CA PRO A 112 10.23 21.04 -26.27
C PRO A 112 10.81 22.14 -25.36
N THR A 113 10.64 23.42 -25.69
CA THR A 113 11.04 24.56 -24.87
C THR A 113 10.01 24.97 -23.80
N MET A 114 8.76 24.45 -23.87
CA MET A 114 7.76 24.72 -22.82
C MET A 114 7.91 23.71 -21.68
N GLU A 115 8.55 24.14 -20.58
CA GLU A 115 8.59 23.34 -19.35
C GLU A 115 7.17 23.11 -18.81
N LEU A 116 6.74 21.85 -18.77
CA LEU A 116 5.50 21.47 -18.10
C LEU A 116 5.61 21.71 -16.59
N PRO A 117 4.56 22.23 -15.94
CA PRO A 117 4.54 22.34 -14.48
C PRO A 117 4.69 20.94 -13.90
N SER A 118 5.83 20.69 -13.26
CA SER A 118 6.12 19.40 -12.64
C SER A 118 5.02 19.07 -11.63
N LYS A 119 4.22 18.05 -11.92
CA LYS A 119 3.28 17.48 -10.95
C LYS A 119 4.12 17.04 -9.76
N LYS A 120 3.95 17.71 -8.61
CA LYS A 120 4.58 17.29 -7.37
C LYS A 120 4.16 15.85 -7.09
N SER A 121 5.14 14.97 -7.14
CA SER A 121 5.02 13.55 -6.92
C SER A 121 4.42 13.28 -5.54
N GLY A 122 3.32 12.51 -5.52
CA GLY A 122 3.00 11.71 -4.35
C GLY A 122 4.20 10.84 -4.00
N LEU A 123 4.39 10.57 -2.69
CA LEU A 123 5.53 9.83 -2.17
C LEU A 123 5.77 8.56 -3.00
N SER A 124 6.98 8.45 -3.55
CA SER A 124 7.43 7.29 -4.32
C SER A 124 7.06 6.00 -3.59
N GLY A 125 6.65 4.97 -4.32
CA GLY A 125 6.38 3.65 -3.74
C GLY A 125 7.54 3.11 -2.88
N GLY A 126 8.77 3.52 -3.17
CA GLY A 126 9.95 3.23 -2.33
C GLY A 126 9.92 3.96 -0.97
N ALA A 127 9.40 5.18 -0.90
CA ALA A 127 9.22 5.90 0.35
C ALA A 127 8.15 5.25 1.23
N ILE A 128 7.06 4.78 0.61
CA ILE A 128 6.00 4.05 1.31
C ILE A 128 6.56 2.72 1.86
N ALA A 129 7.29 1.95 1.04
CA ALA A 129 7.92 0.70 1.49
C ALA A 129 8.94 0.93 2.62
N GLY A 130 9.72 2.01 2.54
CA GLY A 130 10.68 2.40 3.57
C GLY A 130 10.02 2.72 4.91
N ILE A 131 8.89 3.43 4.91
CA ILE A 131 8.14 3.74 6.13
C ILE A 131 7.63 2.47 6.81
N VAL A 132 7.09 1.52 6.04
CA VAL A 132 6.55 0.26 6.59
C VAL A 132 7.66 -0.55 7.26
N ILE A 133 8.80 -0.72 6.58
CA ILE A 133 9.94 -1.47 7.14
C ILE A 133 10.51 -0.75 8.37
N GLY A 134 10.61 0.58 8.32
CA GLY A 134 11.10 1.40 9.43
C GLY A 134 10.24 1.26 10.68
N VAL A 135 8.91 1.26 10.55
CA VAL A 135 7.98 1.08 11.68
C VAL A 135 8.11 -0.32 12.28
N VAL A 136 8.18 -1.37 11.46
CA VAL A 136 8.33 -2.75 11.95
C VAL A 136 9.63 -2.91 12.72
N ALA A 137 10.75 -2.42 12.18
CA ALA A 137 12.04 -2.45 12.87
C ALA A 137 12.02 -1.64 14.17
N GLY A 138 11.42 -0.45 14.15
CA GLY A 138 11.31 0.42 15.33
C GLY A 138 10.51 -0.21 16.47
N VAL A 139 9.36 -0.82 16.15
CA VAL A 139 8.52 -1.50 17.15
C VAL A 139 9.24 -2.71 17.76
N CYS A 140 9.98 -3.47 16.96
CA CYS A 140 10.79 -4.60 17.46
C CYS A 140 11.85 -4.14 18.47
N ILE A 141 12.58 -3.06 18.17
CA ILE A 141 13.62 -2.51 19.05
C ILE A 141 13.01 -2.02 20.37
N LEU A 142 11.92 -1.24 20.30
CA LEU A 142 11.25 -0.74 21.50
C LEU A 142 10.66 -1.88 22.34
N GLY A 143 10.10 -2.90 21.70
CA GLY A 143 9.60 -4.10 22.37
C GLY A 143 10.70 -4.86 23.11
N ALA A 144 11.86 -5.06 22.48
CA ALA A 144 13.01 -5.72 23.09
C ALA A 144 13.57 -4.93 24.29
N ALA A 145 13.70 -3.60 24.15
CA ALA A 145 14.15 -2.73 25.24
C ALA A 145 13.19 -2.77 26.44
N GLY A 146 11.88 -2.68 26.20
CA GLY A 146 10.86 -2.79 27.24
C GLY A 146 10.88 -4.15 27.94
N PHE A 147 11.11 -5.23 27.19
CA PHE A 147 11.22 -6.58 27.74
C PHE A 147 12.44 -6.73 28.66
N LEU A 148 13.61 -6.22 28.26
CA LEU A 148 14.84 -6.28 29.08
C LEU A 148 14.72 -5.47 30.38
N ILE A 149 14.03 -4.33 30.37
CA ILE A 149 13.76 -3.55 31.59
C ILE A 149 12.79 -4.30 32.51
N TYR A 150 11.78 -4.95 31.93
CA TYR A 150 10.79 -5.73 32.69
C TYR A 150 11.42 -6.94 33.38
N THR A 151 12.31 -7.68 32.72
CA THR A 151 12.99 -8.83 33.32
C THR A 151 13.88 -8.42 34.50
N LYS A 152 14.67 -7.35 34.35
CA LYS A 152 15.51 -6.82 35.43
C LYS A 152 14.73 -6.37 36.68
N LYS A 153 13.49 -5.89 36.52
CA LYS A 153 12.65 -5.49 37.65
C LYS A 153 12.12 -6.68 38.46
N LYS A 154 12.04 -7.87 37.85
CA LYS A 154 11.54 -9.08 38.51
C LYS A 154 12.58 -9.71 39.45
N ASP A 155 13.85 -9.58 39.12
CA ASP A 155 14.96 -10.14 39.90
C ASP A 155 15.25 -9.36 41.19
N GLY A 156 14.81 -8.09 41.28
CA GLY A 156 14.97 -7.25 42.48
C GLY A 156 14.00 -7.54 43.63
N ASN A 157 12.96 -8.36 43.44
CA ASN A 157 11.89 -8.57 44.44
C ASN A 157 11.92 -9.96 45.12
N LEU A 158 12.95 -10.77 44.86
CA LEU A 158 13.10 -12.13 45.45
C LEU A 158 14.00 -12.19 46.70
N ASN A 159 14.63 -11.09 47.11
CA ASN A 159 15.52 -11.04 48.29
C ASN A 159 14.79 -10.83 49.63
N SER A 160 13.45 -10.87 49.69
CA SER A 160 12.69 -10.66 50.94
C SER A 160 12.19 -11.93 51.61
N PHE A 161 12.41 -13.13 51.04
CA PHE A 161 12.11 -14.40 51.72
C PHE A 161 13.20 -14.74 52.76
N LYS A 162 13.28 -13.93 53.83
CA LYS A 162 13.92 -14.36 55.08
C LYS A 162 13.09 -15.51 55.64
N LEU A 163 13.54 -16.73 55.44
CA LEU A 163 13.04 -17.92 56.14
C LEU A 163 13.14 -17.66 57.65
N LYS A 164 11.98 -17.44 58.28
CA LYS A 164 11.84 -17.37 59.73
C LYS A 164 12.04 -18.79 60.25
N VAL A 165 13.28 -19.15 60.55
CA VAL A 165 13.62 -20.42 61.20
C VAL A 165 12.98 -20.41 62.58
N PHE A 166 11.92 -21.20 62.76
CA PHE A 166 11.30 -21.38 64.07
C PHE A 166 12.20 -22.26 64.95
N PRO A 167 12.56 -21.83 66.17
CA PRO A 167 13.29 -22.67 67.10
C PRO A 167 12.42 -23.85 67.53
N LYS A 168 12.94 -25.06 67.34
CA LYS A 168 12.33 -26.32 67.76
C LYS A 168 12.32 -26.35 69.31
N LYS A 169 11.14 -26.22 69.91
CA LYS A 169 10.94 -26.45 71.34
C LYS A 169 10.93 -27.95 71.65
N GLY A 170 11.85 -28.36 72.52
CA GLY A 170 11.68 -29.40 73.55
C GLY A 170 11.69 -30.87 73.12
N HIS A 171 12.51 -31.69 73.79
CA HIS A 171 12.11 -32.34 75.05
C HIS A 171 13.32 -32.47 75.98
#